data_AF-A0A0C3AKW8-F1
#
_entry.id   AF-A0A0C3AKW8-F1
#
_cell.length_a   1.000
_cell.length_b   1.000
_cell.length_c   1.000
_cell.angle_alpha   90.00
_cell.angle_beta   90.00
_cell.angle_gamma   90.00
#
_symmetry.space_group_name_H-M   'P 1'
#
loop_
_entity.id
_entity.type
_entity.pdbx_description
1 polymer ?
#
loop_
_entity_poly.entity_id
_entity_poly.type
_entity_poly.pdbx_seq_one_letter_code
_entity_poly.pdbx_strand_id
1 'polypeptide(L)' 'EVAGTDSKAGTIVHESSHFTLNGGTKDLAYGQTRAQALAVSNSTGATMNADSHECFAENSPALA' A
#
# COMPACT_ATOMS: atom_id res chain seq x y z
N GLU A 1 5.43 13.41 -7.56
CA GLU A 1 6.80 13.59 -7.00
C GLU A 1 7.57 12.27 -7.01
N VAL A 2 8.88 12.32 -6.72
CA VAL A 2 9.71 11.10 -6.57
C VAL A 2 9.32 10.31 -5.31
N ALA A 3 9.02 11.00 -4.21
CA ALA A 3 8.57 10.45 -2.92
C ALA A 3 7.41 11.28 -2.35
N GLY A 4 6.76 10.79 -1.29
CA GLY A 4 5.52 11.35 -0.72
C GLY A 4 4.34 10.44 -1.00
N THR A 5 3.10 10.91 -0.78
CA THR A 5 1.88 10.14 -1.11
C THR A 5 1.73 9.92 -2.62
N ASP A 6 1.34 8.70 -3.01
CA ASP A 6 1.08 8.26 -4.39
C ASP A 6 2.24 8.62 -5.34
N SER A 7 3.46 8.38 -4.85
CA SER A 7 4.70 8.82 -5.48
C SER A 7 5.25 7.78 -6.46
N LYS A 8 6.19 8.18 -7.33
CA LYS A 8 6.86 7.22 -8.23
C LYS A 8 7.58 6.11 -7.47
N ALA A 9 8.16 6.41 -6.30
CA ALA A 9 8.75 5.41 -5.44
C ALA A 9 7.68 4.51 -4.80
N GLY A 10 6.56 5.07 -4.33
CA GLY A 10 5.42 4.33 -3.81
C GLY A 10 4.82 3.36 -4.81
N THR A 11 4.60 3.81 -6.04
CA THR A 11 4.13 2.95 -7.15
C THR A 11 5.10 1.79 -7.40
N ILE A 12 6.42 1.99 -7.30
CA ILE A 12 7.37 0.87 -7.43
C ILE A 12 7.21 -0.13 -6.28
N VAL A 13 6.96 0.33 -5.05
CA VAL A 13 6.67 -0.56 -3.90
C VAL A 13 5.37 -1.32 -4.11
N HIS A 14 4.32 -0.63 -4.56
CA HIS A 14 3.03 -1.22 -4.92
C HIS A 14 3.22 -2.39 -5.89
N GLU A 15 3.79 -2.10 -7.06
CA GLU A 15 3.98 -3.08 -8.13
C GLU A 15 4.96 -4.19 -7.73
N SER A 16 6.00 -3.86 -6.95
CA SER A 16 6.94 -4.85 -6.44
C SER A 16 6.27 -5.86 -5.51
N SER A 17 5.27 -5.44 -4.73
CA SER A 17 4.54 -6.33 -3.81
C SER A 17 3.67 -7.37 -4.55
N HIS A 18 3.30 -7.11 -5.80
CA HIS A 18 2.53 -8.04 -6.63
C HIS A 18 3.33 -9.26 -7.10
N PHE A 19 4.66 -9.19 -7.13
CA PHE A 19 5.46 -10.36 -7.49
C PHE A 19 5.19 -11.49 -6.51
N THR A 20 4.91 -12.69 -7.00
CA THR A 20 4.60 -13.85 -6.15
C THR A 20 5.73 -14.18 -5.19
N LEU A 21 6.98 -13.91 -5.58
CA LEU A 21 8.17 -14.04 -4.72
C LEU A 21 8.19 -13.03 -3.56
N ASN A 22 7.52 -11.89 -3.70
CA ASN A 22 7.45 -10.82 -2.69
C ASN A 22 6.16 -10.86 -1.86
N GLY A 23 5.29 -11.86 -2.08
CA GLY A 23 4.04 -12.05 -1.34
C GLY A 23 2.79 -12.09 -2.22
N GLY A 24 2.84 -11.59 -3.45
CA GLY A 24 1.75 -11.72 -4.41
C GLY A 24 0.48 -10.99 -3.99
N THR A 25 0.62 -9.76 -3.49
CA THR A 25 -0.49 -8.88 -3.11
C THR A 25 -1.48 -8.66 -4.26
N LYS A 26 -2.65 -8.12 -3.94
CA LYS A 26 -3.75 -7.84 -4.86
C LYS A 26 -4.22 -6.41 -4.70
N ASP A 27 -5.04 -5.96 -5.65
CA ASP A 27 -5.68 -4.66 -5.60
C ASP A 27 -7.08 -4.76 -5.01
N LEU A 28 -7.13 -4.78 -3.68
CA LEU A 28 -8.38 -4.89 -2.94
C LEU A 28 -8.99 -3.51 -2.65
N ALA A 29 -8.15 -2.49 -2.53
CA ALA A 29 -8.52 -1.10 -2.30
C ALA A 29 -7.44 -0.14 -2.85
N TYR A 30 -7.87 1.01 -3.36
CA TYR A 30 -7.02 2.05 -3.94
C TYR A 30 -7.17 3.40 -3.23
N GLY A 31 -6.06 4.09 -3.03
CA GLY A 31 -5.89 5.33 -2.29
C GLY A 31 -5.85 5.12 -0.77
N GLN A 32 -5.07 5.98 -0.09
CA GLN A 32 -4.87 5.96 1.37
C GLN A 32 -6.17 5.79 2.18
N THR A 33 -7.23 6.52 1.85
CA THR A 33 -8.51 6.44 2.57
C THR A 33 -9.13 5.04 2.51
N ARG A 34 -9.10 4.40 1.34
CA ARG A 34 -9.69 3.06 1.19
C ARG A 34 -8.76 1.98 1.74
N ALA A 35 -7.45 2.14 1.61
CA ALA A 35 -6.47 1.28 2.24
C ALA A 35 -6.61 1.30 3.78
N GLN A 36 -6.82 2.47 4.39
CA GLN A 36 -7.11 2.60 5.82
C GLN A 36 -8.45 1.97 6.20
N ALA A 37 -9.51 2.22 5.43
CA ALA A 37 -10.82 1.60 5.67
C ALA A 37 -10.76 0.07 5.58
N LEU A 38 -9.98 -0.47 4.64
CA LEU A 38 -9.70 -1.90 4.52
C LEU A 38 -8.94 -2.42 5.74
N ALA A 39 -7.91 -1.72 6.22
CA ALA A 39 -7.17 -2.11 7.41
C ALA A 39 -8.04 -2.19 8.67
N VAL A 40 -9.00 -1.27 8.83
CA VAL A 40 -9.95 -1.27 9.96
C VAL A 40 -10.98 -2.40 9.85
N SER A 41 -11.48 -2.67 8.65
CA SER A 41 -12.60 -3.61 8.45
C SER A 41 -12.16 -5.05 8.17
N ASN A 42 -11.00 -5.26 7.56
CA ASN A 42 -10.45 -6.55 7.18
C ASN A 42 -8.91 -6.48 7.13
N SER A 43 -8.29 -6.63 8.30
CA SER A 43 -6.82 -6.57 8.44
C SER A 43 -6.08 -7.61 7.60
N THR A 44 -6.62 -8.83 7.46
CA THR A 44 -6.05 -9.88 6.58
C THR A 44 -6.11 -9.47 5.10
N GLY A 45 -7.16 -8.77 4.68
CA GLY A 45 -7.24 -8.17 3.35
C GLY A 45 -6.19 -7.07 3.18
N ALA A 46 -6.05 -6.19 4.17
CA ALA A 46 -5.08 -5.10 4.12
C ALA A 46 -3.62 -5.57 4.03
N THR A 47 -3.24 -6.66 4.71
CA THR A 47 -1.88 -7.22 4.55
C THR A 47 -1.63 -7.79 3.16
N MET A 48 -2.69 -8.11 2.40
CA MET A 48 -2.63 -8.59 1.03
C MET A 48 -2.97 -7.51 -0.01
N ASN A 49 -3.13 -6.25 0.38
CA ASN A 49 -3.47 -5.14 -0.51
C ASN A 49 -2.21 -4.35 -0.91
N ALA A 50 -1.88 -4.25 -2.20
CA ALA A 50 -0.65 -3.61 -2.66
C ALA A 50 -0.54 -2.14 -2.21
N ASP A 51 -1.65 -1.43 -2.32
CA ASP A 51 -1.77 -0.03 -1.92
C ASP A 51 -1.54 0.18 -0.41
N SER A 52 -1.82 -0.84 0.42
CA SER A 52 -1.51 -0.79 1.85
C SER A 52 0.00 -0.88 2.12
N HIS A 53 0.75 -1.63 1.30
CA HIS A 53 2.21 -1.67 1.37
C HIS A 53 2.82 -0.35 0.87
N GLU A 54 2.27 0.23 -0.19
CA GLU A 54 2.63 1.58 -0.67
C GLU A 54 2.45 2.62 0.45
N CYS A 55 1.25 2.73 1.02
CA CYS A 55 0.96 3.69 2.08
C CYS A 55 1.88 3.54 3.30
N PHE A 56 2.19 2.30 3.68
CA PHE A 56 3.10 2.01 4.79
C PHE A 56 4.53 2.47 4.49
N ALA A 57 5.03 2.19 3.28
CA ALA A 57 6.38 2.58 2.87
C ALA A 57 6.52 4.10 2.67
N GLU A 58 5.48 4.75 2.15
CA GLU A 58 5.46 6.20 1.94
C GLU A 58 5.40 6.98 3.25
N ASN A 59 4.67 6.46 4.25
CA ASN A 59 4.50 7.08 5.57
C ASN A 59 4.31 8.60 5.48
N SER A 60 3.32 9.03 4.68
CA SER A 60 3.07 10.44 4.37
C SER A 60 1.58 10.77 4.57
N PRO A 61 1.22 11.55 5.60
CA PRO A 61 2.09 12.16 6.62
C PRO A 61 2.76 11.12 7.53
N ALA A 62 3.95 11.46 8.03
CA ALA A 62 4.73 10.56 8.87
C ALA A 62 4.05 10.32 10.23
N LEU A 63 3.84 9.05 10.56
CA LEU A 63 3.42 8.60 11.88
C LEU A 63 4.66 8.39 12.76
N ALA A 64 4.57 8.82 14.03
CA ALA A 64 5.65 8.80 15.02
C ALA A 64 5.85 7.42 15.68
#